data_AF-A0A5C6EB23-F1
#
_entry.id   AF-A0A5C6EB23-F1
#
_cell.length_a   1.000
_cell.length_b   1.000
_cell.length_c   1.000
_cell.angle_alpha   90.00
_cell.angle_beta   90.00
_cell.angle_gamma   90.00
#
_symmetry.space_group_name_H-M   'P 1'
#
loop_
_entity.id
_entity.type
_entity.pdbx_description
1 polymer ?
#
loop_
_entity_poly.entity_id
_entity_poly.type
_entity_poly.pdbx_seq_one_letter_code
_entity_poly.pdbx_strand_id
1 'polypeptide(L)' 'MSIQLPPSEQSAAEQLVALGKFASVEEVVVEGVRRLVSSEQLREQVQAGIEQANQGDLVDHDTLFAKLRDLATASNADAE' A
#
# COMPACT_ATOMS: atom_id res chain seq x y z
N MET A 1 23.87 7.03 4.81
CA MET A 1 23.48 8.00 3.75
C MET A 1 23.05 9.27 4.46
N SER A 2 23.46 10.46 4.02
CA SER A 2 23.09 11.73 4.70
C SER A 2 22.16 12.52 3.80
N ILE A 3 20.91 12.68 4.21
CA ILE A 3 19.93 13.53 3.54
C ILE A 3 19.83 14.81 4.34
N GLN A 4 20.13 15.94 3.72
CA GLN A 4 19.95 17.25 4.34
C GLN A 4 18.52 17.70 4.06
N LEU A 5 17.74 17.82 5.13
CA LEU A 5 16.41 18.39 5.06
C LEU A 5 16.51 19.92 4.99
N PRO A 6 15.65 20.60 4.22
CA PRO A 6 15.54 22.03 4.33
C PRO A 6 15.03 22.42 5.74
N PRO A 7 15.30 23.67 6.20
CA PRO A 7 15.06 24.05 7.59
C PRO A 7 13.62 23.88 8.08
N SER A 8 12.64 24.09 7.20
CA SER A 8 11.21 23.92 7.48
C SER A 8 10.85 22.47 7.79
N GLU A 9 11.33 21.53 6.98
CA GLU A 9 11.08 20.10 7.07
C GLU A 9 11.82 19.51 8.27
N GLN A 10 13.03 20.01 8.55
CA GLN A 10 13.77 19.65 9.74
C GLN A 10 13.01 20.07 11.00
N SER A 11 12.53 21.31 11.06
CA SER A 11 11.74 21.78 12.21
C SER A 11 10.45 20.97 12.40
N ALA A 12 9.77 20.60 11.30
CA ALA A 12 8.59 19.76 11.36
C ALA A 12 8.90 18.35 11.89
N ALA A 13 9.99 17.74 11.43
CA ALA A 13 10.42 16.41 11.90
C ALA A 13 10.82 16.44 13.39
N GLU A 14 11.55 17.47 13.82
CA GLU A 14 11.93 17.66 15.22
C GLU A 14 10.70 17.84 16.13
N GLN A 15 9.67 18.55 15.67
CA GLN A 15 8.40 18.65 16.41
C GLN A 15 7.71 17.29 16.57
N LEU A 16 7.70 16.46 15.53
CA LEU A 16 7.11 15.12 15.60
C LEU A 16 7.85 14.22 16.60
N VAL A 17 9.18 14.35 16.69
CA VAL A 17 10.00 13.68 17.69
C VAL A 17 9.75 14.23 19.09
N ALA A 18 9.68 15.57 19.25
CA ALA A 18 9.40 16.21 20.53
C ALA A 18 8.02 15.84 21.09
N LEU A 19 7.05 15.57 20.22
CA LEU A 19 5.73 15.05 20.59
C LEU A 19 5.73 13.55 20.92
N GLY A 20 6.87 12.86 20.83
CA GLY A 20 7.00 11.43 21.08
C GLY A 20 6.33 10.55 20.02
N LYS A 21 5.99 11.11 18.85
CA LYS A 21 5.37 10.34 17.75
C LYS A 21 6.38 9.46 17.00
N PHE A 22 7.64 9.84 17.04
CA PHE A 22 8.77 9.13 16.44
C PHE A 22 9.98 9.23 17.37
N ALA A 23 10.85 8.23 17.33
CA ALA A 23 12.06 8.16 18.14
C ALA A 23 13.20 9.03 17.57
N SER A 24 13.19 9.34 16.28
CA SER A 24 14.20 10.20 15.65
C SER A 24 13.71 10.87 14.37
N VAL A 25 14.43 11.91 13.92
CA VAL A 25 14.20 12.56 12.62
C VAL A 25 14.40 11.57 11.46
N GLU A 26 15.35 10.65 11.59
CA GLU A 26 15.57 9.60 10.59
C GLU A 26 14.35 8.69 10.45
N GLU A 27 13.70 8.31 11.55
CA GLU A 27 12.49 7.50 11.52
C GLU A 27 11.33 8.23 10.83
N VAL A 28 11.19 9.54 11.06
CA VAL A 28 10.20 10.39 10.36
C VAL A 28 10.43 10.34 8.85
N VAL A 29 11.68 10.45 8.40
CA VAL A 29 12.03 10.42 6.97
C VAL A 29 11.75 9.04 6.37
N VAL A 30 12.15 7.97 7.05
CA VAL A 30 11.90 6.58 6.61
C VAL A 30 10.40 6.34 6.44
N GLU A 31 9.58 6.76 7.39
CA GLU A 31 8.13 6.59 7.26
C GLU A 31 7.51 7.52 6.22
N GLY A 32 8.04 8.73 6.04
CA GLY A 32 7.65 9.61 4.94
C GLY A 32 7.87 8.96 3.57
N VAL A 33 9.05 8.38 3.36
CA VAL A 33 9.38 7.65 2.13
C VAL A 33 8.48 6.43 1.95
N ARG A 34 8.28 5.63 3.00
CA ARG A 34 7.39 4.45 2.94
C ARG A 34 5.98 4.84 2.50
N ARG A 35 5.41 5.88 3.11
CA ARG A 35 4.07 6.37 2.76
C ARG A 35 3.99 6.85 1.32
N LEU A 36 5.01 7.54 0.83
CA LEU A 36 5.07 7.99 -0.55
C LEU A 36 5.08 6.79 -1.52
N VAL A 37 5.91 5.79 -1.26
CA VAL A 37 5.97 4.56 -2.07
C VAL A 37 4.62 3.83 -2.06
N SER A 38 4.01 3.65 -0.89
CA SER A 38 2.69 3.00 -0.79
C SER A 38 1.60 3.79 -1.52
N SER A 39 1.66 5.12 -1.52
CA SER A 39 0.71 5.96 -2.25
C SER A 39 0.85 5.80 -3.77
N GLU A 40 2.07 5.71 -4.29
CA GLU A 40 2.30 5.50 -5.72
C GLU A 40 1.84 4.10 -6.15
N GLN A 41 2.16 3.07 -5.36
CA GLN A 41 1.68 1.71 -5.60
C GLN A 41 0.14 1.63 -5.60
N LEU A 42 -0.53 2.31 -4.67
CA LEU A 42 -1.98 2.36 -4.64
C LEU A 42 -2.54 3.06 -5.89
N ARG A 43 -1.90 4.14 -6.35
CA ARG A 43 -2.30 4.83 -7.59
C ARG A 43 -2.21 3.90 -8.79
N GLU A 44 -1.13 3.14 -8.92
CA GLU A 44 -0.96 2.15 -9.98
C GLU A 44 -2.04 1.06 -9.93
N GLN A 45 -2.34 0.53 -8.74
CA GLN A 45 -3.38 -0.50 -8.56
C GLN A 45 -4.77 0.02 -8.92
N VAL A 46 -5.11 1.25 -8.52
CA VAL A 46 -6.38 1.89 -8.87
C VAL A 46 -6.48 2.08 -10.38
N GLN A 47 -5.40 2.56 -11.01
CA GLN A 47 -5.37 2.74 -12.46
C GLN A 47 -5.57 1.41 -13.21
N ALA A 48 -4.90 0.35 -12.77
CA ALA A 48 -5.08 -0.99 -13.33
C ALA A 48 -6.54 -1.48 -13.18
N GLY A 49 -7.17 -1.26 -12.02
CA GLY A 49 -8.58 -1.60 -11.82
C GLY A 49 -9.54 -0.80 -12.71
N ILE A 50 -9.26 0.48 -12.95
CA ILE A 50 -10.03 1.31 -13.90
C ILE A 50 -9.90 0.77 -15.32
N GLU A 51 -8.69 0.39 -15.74
CA GLU A 51 -8.45 -0.16 -17.08
C GLU A 51 -9.16 -1.50 -17.28
N GLN A 52 -9.09 -2.41 -16.30
CA GLN A 52 -9.86 -3.65 -16.28
C GLN A 52 -11.37 -3.38 -16.36
N ALA A 53 -11.86 -2.37 -15.63
CA ALA A 53 -13.26 -1.98 -15.69
C ALA A 53 -13.68 -1.50 -17.09
N ASN A 54 -12.86 -0.66 -17.71
CA ASN A 54 -13.11 -0.15 -19.06
C ASN A 54 -13.07 -1.24 -20.14
N GLN A 55 -12.29 -2.30 -19.91
CA GLN A 55 -12.21 -3.48 -20.80
C GLN A 55 -13.37 -4.45 -20.61
N GLY A 56 -14.20 -4.25 -19.57
CA GLY A 56 -15.34 -5.12 -19.25
C GLY A 56 -14.97 -6.32 -18.38
N ASP A 57 -13.79 -6.32 -17.76
CA ASP A 57 -13.28 -7.44 -16.94
C ASP A 57 -13.82 -7.41 -15.49
N LEU A 58 -14.85 -6.60 -15.20
CA LEU A 58 -15.51 -6.62 -13.90
C LEU A 58 -16.35 -7.88 -13.74
N VAL A 59 -16.13 -8.57 -12.63
CA VAL A 59 -16.93 -9.72 -12.20
C VAL A 59 -17.69 -9.33 -10.95
N ASP A 60 -18.98 -9.66 -10.89
CA ASP A 60 -19.77 -9.45 -9.69
C ASP A 60 -19.29 -10.34 -8.53
N HIS A 61 -19.60 -9.92 -7.31
CA HIS A 61 -19.07 -10.60 -6.12
C HIS A 61 -19.59 -12.03 -5.96
N ASP A 62 -20.83 -12.33 -6.38
CA ASP A 62 -21.40 -13.67 -6.26
C ASP A 62 -20.67 -14.65 -7.17
N THR A 63 -20.45 -14.25 -8.44
CA THR A 63 -19.67 -15.02 -9.41
C THR A 63 -18.24 -15.22 -8.95
N LEU A 64 -17.58 -14.18 -8.41
CA LEU A 64 -16.21 -14.27 -7.92
C LEU A 64 -16.09 -15.23 -6.73
N PHE A 65 -16.97 -15.10 -5.73
CA PHE A 65 -16.91 -15.94 -4.53
C PHE A 65 -17.27 -17.40 -4.79
N ALA A 66 -18.17 -17.67 -5.74
CA ALA A 66 -18.41 -19.04 -6.20
C ALA A 66 -17.13 -19.65 -6.78
N LYS A 67 -16.46 -18.95 -7.71
CA LYS A 67 -15.20 -19.41 -8.32
C LYS A 67 -14.09 -19.64 -7.29
N LEU A 68 -13.93 -18.74 -6.32
CA LEU A 68 -12.92 -18.89 -5.27
C LEU A 68 -13.19 -20.10 -4.36
N ARG A 69 -14.46 -20.38 -4.07
CA ARG A 69 -14.86 -21.57 -3.30
C ARG A 69 -14.54 -22.85 -4.06
N ASP A 70 -14.88 -22.88 -5.35
CA ASP A 70 -14.60 -24.04 -6.20
C ASP A 70 -13.09 -24.31 -6.28
N LEU A 71 -12.28 -23.26 -6.46
CA LEU A 71 -10.80 -23.36 -6.45
C LEU A 71 -10.25 -23.90 -5.12
N ALA A 72 -10.77 -23.42 -3.99
CA ALA A 72 -10.35 -23.89 -2.68
C ALA A 72 -10.68 -25.37 -2.46
N THR A 73 -11.82 -25.85 -2.97
CA THR A 73 -12.18 -27.28 -2.88
C THR A 73 -11.34 -28.16 -3.79
N ALA A 74 -11.00 -27.70 -4.99
CA ALA A 74 -10.13 -28.43 -5.92
C ALA A 74 -8.70 -28.57 -5.37
N SER A 75 -8.14 -27.50 -4.81
CA SER A 75 -6.80 -27.52 -4.19
C SER A 75 -6.68 -28.49 -3.02
N ASN A 76 -7.77 -28.79 -2.30
CA ASN A 76 -7.76 -29.76 -1.21
C ASN A 76 -7.91 -31.20 -1.71
N ALA A 77 -8.56 -31.40 -2.86
CA ALA A 77 -8.71 -32.73 -3.48
C ALA A 77 -7.43 -33.22 -4.15
N ASP A 78 -6.56 -32.31 -4.60
CA ASP A 78 -5.24 -32.64 -5.17
C ASP A 78 -4.15 -32.89 -4.09
N ALA A 79 -4.47 -32.66 -2.81
CA ALA A 79 -3.56 -32.81 -1.67
C ALA A 79 -3.79 -34.10 -0.84
N GLU A 80 -4.80 -34.90 -1.20
CA GLU A 80 -5.07 -36.26 -0.67
C GLU A 80 -4.69 -37.35 -1.67
#